data_AF-A0A966UPE7-F1
#
_entry.id   AF-A0A966UPE7-F1
#
_cell.length_a   1.000
_cell.length_b   1.000
_cell.length_c   1.000
_cell.angle_alpha   90.00
_cell.angle_beta   90.00
_cell.angle_gamma   90.00
#
_symmetry.space_group_name_H-M   'P 1'
#
loop_
_entity.id
_entity.type
_entity.pdbx_description
1 polymer ?
#
loop_
_entity_poly.entity_id
_entity_poly.type
_entity_poly.pdbx_seq_one_letter_code
_entity_poly.pdbx_strand_id
1 'polypeptide(L)'
;MYRNTNKEMVIRFISGLIIFFSIIYGYWWLTWSLLILFLFYFPNYLEIIFFGIMYDQLYGLPIQEFWNIKFIFTISSIILFTISTSLRKILIVYDDKI
;
A
#
# COMPACT_ATOMS: atom_id res chain seq x y z
N MET A 1 7.84 25.01 4.19
CA MET A 1 7.14 24.82 2.90
C MET A 1 5.66 24.61 3.20
N TYR A 2 4.78 25.57 2.90
CA TYR A 2 3.36 25.51 3.28
C TYR A 2 2.66 24.43 2.44
N ARG A 3 2.55 23.22 3.00
CA ARG A 3 1.97 22.05 2.35
C ARG A 3 0.46 22.27 2.26
N ASN A 4 -0.07 22.53 1.06
CA ASN A 4 -1.49 22.80 0.86
C ASN A 4 -2.28 21.50 1.12
N THR A 5 -2.76 21.34 2.35
CA THR A 5 -3.37 20.12 2.90
C THR A 5 -4.54 19.62 2.05
N ASN A 6 -5.29 20.53 1.42
CA ASN A 6 -6.42 20.19 0.56
C ASN A 6 -5.98 19.45 -0.72
N LYS A 7 -4.86 19.86 -1.33
CA LYS A 7 -4.36 19.19 -2.54
C LYS A 7 -3.90 17.77 -2.24
N GLU A 8 -3.27 17.56 -1.08
CA GLU A 8 -2.79 16.23 -0.68
C GLU A 8 -3.94 15.28 -0.38
N MET A 9 -4.99 15.76 0.30
CA MET A 9 -6.20 14.97 0.53
C MET A 9 -6.88 14.56 -0.78
N VAL A 10 -6.95 15.46 -1.76
CA VAL A 10 -7.49 15.15 -3.09
C VAL A 10 -6.64 14.10 -3.80
N ILE A 11 -5.32 14.24 -3.79
CA ILE A 11 -4.42 13.24 -4.40
C ILE A 11 -4.57 11.88 -3.72
N ARG A 12 -4.67 11.83 -2.39
CA ARG A 12 -4.95 10.59 -1.63
C ARG A 12 -6.26 9.96 -2.07
N PHE A 13 -7.33 10.74 -2.13
CA PHE A 13 -8.64 10.25 -2.52
C PHE A 13 -8.65 9.68 -3.96
N ILE A 14 -8.06 10.41 -4.90
CA ILE A 14 -7.94 9.96 -6.30
C ILE A 14 -7.08 8.70 -6.39
N SER A 15 -5.95 8.65 -5.67
CA SER A 15 -5.07 7.46 -5.66
C SER A 15 -5.80 6.23 -5.11
N GLY A 16 -6.60 6.40 -4.06
CA GLY A 16 -7.43 5.33 -3.50
C GLY A 16 -8.48 4.83 -4.49
N LEU A 17 -9.12 5.73 -5.23
CA LEU A 17 -10.07 5.35 -6.29
C LEU A 17 -9.39 4.56 -7.42
N ILE A 18 -8.21 4.99 -7.88
CA ILE A 18 -7.46 4.28 -8.92
C ILE A 18 -7.14 2.84 -8.49
N ILE A 19 -6.66 2.68 -7.25
CA ILE A 19 -6.36 1.35 -6.70
C ILE A 19 -7.64 0.53 -6.56
N PHE A 20 -8.71 1.12 -6.05
CA PHE A 20 -10.01 0.46 -5.90
C PHE A 20 -10.52 -0.10 -7.23
N PHE A 21 -10.51 0.70 -8.30
CA PHE A 21 -10.87 0.22 -9.63
C PHE A 21 -9.92 -0.89 -10.11
N SER A 22 -8.60 -0.73 -9.92
CA SER A 22 -7.63 -1.76 -10.29
C SER A 22 -7.88 -3.10 -9.59
N ILE A 23 -8.30 -3.08 -8.31
CA ILE A 23 -8.70 -4.27 -7.57
C ILE A 23 -9.97 -4.89 -8.18
N ILE A 24 -11.00 -4.10 -8.47
CA ILE A 24 -12.24 -4.62 -9.07
C ILE A 24 -11.99 -5.29 -10.42
N TYR A 25 -11.08 -4.76 -11.23
CA TYR A 25 -10.71 -5.37 -12.50
C TYR A 25 -9.76 -6.58 -12.37
N GLY A 26 -9.24 -6.86 -11.16
CA GLY A 26 -8.38 -8.02 -10.90
C GLY A 26 -6.93 -7.86 -11.40
N TYR A 27 -6.50 -6.63 -11.69
CA TYR A 27 -5.12 -6.36 -12.15
C TYR A 27 -4.12 -6.36 -10.99
N TRP A 28 -3.83 -7.54 -10.45
CA TRP A 28 -3.00 -7.70 -9.25
C TRP A 28 -1.58 -7.14 -9.38
N TRP A 29 -0.97 -7.22 -10.56
CA TRP A 29 0.35 -6.63 -10.81
C TRP A 29 0.33 -5.10 -10.68
N LEU A 30 -0.75 -4.47 -11.15
CA LEU A 30 -0.91 -3.03 -11.18
C LEU A 30 -1.29 -2.49 -9.80
N THR A 31 -2.18 -3.19 -9.07
CA THR A 31 -2.49 -2.84 -7.68
C THR A 31 -1.23 -2.88 -6.82
N TRP A 32 -0.41 -3.92 -6.92
CA TRP A 32 0.83 -4.03 -6.15
C TRP A 32 1.85 -2.95 -6.46
N SER A 33 2.06 -2.68 -7.75
CA SER A 33 2.98 -1.63 -8.18
C SER A 33 2.56 -0.25 -7.64
N LEU A 34 1.26 0.06 -7.69
CA LEU A 34 0.72 1.30 -7.14
C LEU A 34 0.82 1.36 -5.61
N LEU A 35 0.51 0.26 -4.92
CA LEU A 35 0.58 0.19 -3.46
C LEU A 35 2.01 0.43 -2.95
N ILE A 36 3.00 -0.18 -3.59
CA ILE A 36 4.42 0.02 -3.24
C ILE A 36 4.83 1.47 -3.54
N LEU A 37 4.44 2.03 -4.68
CA LEU A 37 4.77 3.41 -5.04
C LEU A 37 4.18 4.42 -4.04
N PHE A 38 2.91 4.23 -3.65
CA PHE A 38 2.24 5.10 -2.69
C PHE A 38 2.74 4.95 -1.26
N LEU A 39 3.33 3.81 -0.92
CA LEU A 39 3.99 3.59 0.37
C LEU A 39 5.15 4.57 0.61
N PHE A 40 5.88 4.94 -0.45
CA PHE A 40 6.97 5.94 -0.37
C PHE A 40 6.46 7.37 -0.49
N TYR A 41 5.38 7.58 -1.24
CA TYR A 41 4.81 8.91 -1.46
C TYR A 41 4.06 9.43 -0.22
N PHE A 42 3.27 8.57 0.43
CA PHE A 42 2.46 8.97 1.58
C PHE A 42 3.10 8.57 2.91
N PRO A 43 3.26 9.52 3.85
CA PRO A 43 3.98 9.28 5.10
C PRO A 43 3.34 8.25 6.04
N ASN A 44 2.01 8.11 5.98
CA ASN A 44 1.21 7.17 6.78
C ASN A 44 0.15 6.53 5.87
N TYR A 45 0.55 5.55 5.07
CA TYR A 45 -0.28 4.90 4.08
C TYR A 45 -0.93 3.62 4.64
N LEU A 46 -1.90 3.76 5.54
CA LEU A 46 -2.64 2.62 6.12
C LEU A 46 -3.57 1.95 5.10
N GLU A 47 -3.89 2.67 4.03
CA GLU A 47 -4.74 2.21 2.93
C GLU A 47 -4.17 0.95 2.27
N ILE A 48 -2.85 0.71 2.30
CA ILE A 48 -2.25 -0.54 1.80
C ILE A 48 -2.79 -1.79 2.49
N ILE A 49 -3.01 -1.73 3.80
CA ILE A 49 -3.52 -2.87 4.57
C ILE A 49 -4.99 -3.08 4.22
N PHE A 50 -5.76 -2.00 4.15
CA PHE A 50 -7.17 -2.06 3.76
C PHE A 50 -7.35 -2.67 2.37
N PHE A 51 -6.57 -2.21 1.39
CA PHE A 51 -6.62 -2.74 0.03
C PHE A 51 -6.09 -4.17 -0.07
N GLY A 52 -5.08 -4.55 0.73
CA GLY A 52 -4.61 -5.94 0.82
C GLY A 52 -5.69 -6.89 1.33
N ILE A 53 -6.41 -6.51 2.39
CA ILE A 53 -7.55 -7.27 2.92
C ILE A 53 -8.66 -7.35 1.88
N MET A 54 -9.00 -6.23 1.24
CA MET A 54 -10.05 -6.19 0.22
C MET A 54 -9.72 -7.11 -0.96
N TYR A 55 -8.44 -7.12 -1.38
CA TYR A 55 -7.97 -7.98 -2.45
C TYR A 55 -8.09 -9.47 -2.08
N ASP A 56 -7.64 -9.87 -0.89
CA ASP A 56 -7.79 -11.25 -0.42
C ASP A 56 -9.27 -11.66 -0.23
N GLN A 57 -10.16 -10.74 0.17
CA GLN A 57 -11.58 -11.10 0.28
C GLN A 57 -12.25 -11.31 -1.07
N LEU A 58 -11.83 -10.56 -2.10
CA LEU A 58 -12.37 -10.69 -3.45
C LEU A 58 -11.74 -11.86 -4.23
N TYR A 59 -10.44 -12.08 -4.05
CA TYR A 59 -9.64 -12.99 -4.89
C TYR A 59 -8.83 -14.04 -4.12
N GLY A 60 -8.93 -14.11 -2.78
CA GLY A 60 -8.19 -15.03 -1.90
C GLY A 60 -8.68 -16.47 -1.98
N LEU A 61 -8.92 -16.94 -3.21
CA LEU A 61 -9.00 -18.36 -3.50
C LEU A 61 -7.62 -18.98 -3.28
N PRO A 62 -7.54 -20.15 -2.63
CA PRO A 62 -6.29 -20.88 -2.50
C PRO A 62 -5.89 -21.41 -3.89
N ILE A 63 -5.05 -20.64 -4.58
CA ILE A 63 -4.48 -21.02 -5.88
C ILE A 63 -3.13 -21.67 -5.62
N GLN A 64 -2.78 -22.71 -6.39
CA GLN A 64 -1.49 -23.41 -6.28
C GLN A 64 -0.29 -22.48 -6.44
N GLU A 65 -0.42 -21.46 -7.30
CA GLU A 65 0.59 -20.42 -7.55
C GLU A 65 0.97 -19.65 -6.27
N PHE A 66 0.05 -19.55 -5.30
CA PHE A 66 0.26 -18.87 -4.02
C PHE A 66 0.44 -19.84 -2.85
N TRP A 67 0.98 -21.03 -3.11
CA TRP A 67 1.31 -22.00 -2.06
C TRP A 67 0.10 -22.41 -1.20
N ASN A 68 -1.12 -22.29 -1.75
CA ASN A 68 -2.39 -22.49 -1.03
C ASN A 68 -2.62 -21.53 0.16
N ILE A 69 -1.92 -20.40 0.23
CA ILE A 69 -2.09 -19.42 1.30
C ILE A 69 -3.22 -18.45 0.94
N LYS A 70 -4.33 -18.50 1.68
CA LYS A 70 -5.52 -17.67 1.43
C LYS A 70 -5.34 -16.16 1.66
N PHE A 71 -4.44 -15.78 2.55
CA PHE A 71 -4.27 -14.38 2.99
C PHE A 71 -2.93 -13.78 2.59
N ILE A 72 -2.36 -14.24 1.48
CA ILE A 72 -1.00 -13.89 1.10
C ILE A 72 -0.85 -12.40 0.81
N PHE A 73 -1.88 -11.75 0.26
CA PHE A 73 -1.80 -10.33 -0.09
C PHE A 73 -1.93 -9.44 1.15
N THR A 74 -2.77 -9.81 2.11
CA THR A 74 -2.88 -9.15 3.41
C THR A 74 -1.57 -9.26 4.19
N ILE A 75 -1.00 -10.47 4.28
CA ILE A 75 0.26 -10.71 5.00
C ILE A 75 1.37 -9.88 4.38
N SER A 76 1.52 -9.94 3.06
CA SER A 76 2.55 -9.19 2.33
C SER A 76 2.36 -7.67 2.49
N SER A 77 1.12 -7.17 2.52
CA SER A 77 0.80 -5.75 2.74
C SER A 77 1.19 -5.28 4.14
N ILE A 78 0.95 -6.09 5.18
CA ILE A 78 1.35 -5.81 6.56
C ILE A 78 2.88 -5.78 6.68
N ILE A 79 3.57 -6.73 6.05
CA ILE A 79 5.04 -6.79 6.03
C ILE A 79 5.60 -5.53 5.36
N LEU A 80 5.12 -5.16 4.17
CA LEU A 80 5.56 -3.95 3.47
C LEU A 80 5.32 -2.69 4.30
N PHE A 81 4.14 -2.56 4.91
CA PHE A 81 3.84 -1.43 5.77
C PHE A 81 4.82 -1.34 6.96
N THR A 82 5.09 -2.47 7.61
CA THR A 82 6.03 -2.54 8.75
C THR A 82 7.46 -2.21 8.34
N ILE A 83 7.90 -2.70 7.19
CA ILE A 83 9.25 -2.42 6.66
C ILE A 83 9.37 -0.93 6.31
N SER A 84 8.40 -0.36 5.60
CA SER A 84 8.47 1.06 5.20
C SER A 84 8.44 2.01 6.37
N THR A 85 7.61 1.74 7.38
CA THR A 85 7.55 2.55 8.60
C THR A 85 8.85 2.49 9.39
N SER A 86 9.52 1.33 9.41
CA SER A 86 10.83 1.16 10.04
C SER A 86 11.93 1.87 9.26
N LEU A 87 11.98 1.72 7.93
CA LEU A 87 12.93 2.41 7.05
C LEU A 87 12.82 3.92 7.19
N ARG A 88 11.60 4.44 7.28
CA ARG A 88 11.36 5.88 7.41
C ARG A 88 11.87 6.45 8.73
N LYS A 89 11.74 5.69 9.83
CA LYS A 89 12.35 6.05 11.12
C LYS A 89 13.87 6.14 11.02
N ILE A 90 14.49 5.18 10.32
CA ILE A 90 15.96 5.15 10.13
C ILE A 90 16.41 6.35 9.28
N LEU A 91 15.69 6.67 8.20
CA LEU A 91 16.00 7.81 7.33
C LEU A 91 15.93 9.16 8.04
N ILE A 92 14.93 9.38 8.92
CA ILE A 92 14.80 10.63 9.68
C ILE A 92 15.95 10.77 10.70
N VAL A 93 16.36 9.67 11.36
CA VAL A 93 17.49 9.70 12.30
C VAL A 93 18.82 10.02 11.62
N TYR A 94 18.95 9.71 10.32
CA TYR A 94 20.14 10.04 9.56
C TYR A 94 20.18 11.51 9.12
N ASP A 95 19.02 12.08 8.77
CA ASP A 95 18.88 13.51 8.44
C ASP A 95 19.26 14.43 9.62
N ASP A 96 18.94 14.02 10.85
CA ASP A 96 19.18 14.80 12.09
C ASP A 96 20.66 14.76 12.58
N LYS A 97 21.53 14.00 11.91
CA LYS A 97 22.95 13.84 12.28
C LYS A 97 23.94 14.55 11.35
N ILE A 98 23.44 15.29 10.36
CA ILE A 98 24.23 16.07 9.39
C ILE A 98 24.06 17.56 9.71
#